data_AF-A0A6G3XLW6-F1
#
_entry.id   AF-A0A6G3XLW6-F1
#
_cell.length_a   1.000
_cell.length_b   1.000
_cell.length_c   1.000
_cell.angle_alpha   90.00
_cell.angle_beta   90.00
_cell.angle_gamma   90.00
#
_symmetry.space_group_name_H-M   'P 1'
#
loop_
_entity.id
_entity.type
_entity.pdbx_description
1 polymer ?
#
loop_
_entity_poly.entity_id
_entity_poly.type
_entity_poly.pdbx_seq_one_letter_code
_entity_poly.pdbx_strand_id
1 'polypeptide(L)'
;NMYGITETTVHVSHLALDRATAASAISSTIGVNIPDLRVYVLDDRLQPVPPGVTGEMYVAGEGVALGYLGRPDLTAGRFVADPFAHLFGEGGRRMYR
;
A
#
# COMPACT_ATOMS: atom_id res chain seq x y z
N ASN A 1 15.98 1.95 1.88
CA ASN A 1 15.24 0.77 1.40
C ASN A 1 13.97 1.26 0.71
N MET A 2 13.52 0.58 -0.33
CA MET A 2 12.27 0.91 -1.01
C MET A 2 11.52 -0.39 -1.31
N TYR A 3 10.20 -0.33 -1.22
CA TYR A 3 9.31 -1.44 -1.52
C TYR A 3 8.21 -0.97 -2.45
N GLY A 4 7.83 -1.82 -3.39
CA GLY A 4 6.66 -1.64 -4.22
C GLY A 4 6.49 -2.79 -5.19
N ILE A 5 5.35 -2.81 -5.85
CA ILE A 5 4.95 -3.81 -6.83
C ILE A 5 4.60 -3.13 -8.15
N THR A 6 4.46 -3.91 -9.22
CA THR A 6 4.19 -3.36 -10.56
C THR A 6 2.86 -2.60 -10.59
N GLU A 7 1.86 -3.09 -9.85
CA GLU A 7 0.50 -2.55 -9.77
C GLU A 7 0.40 -1.20 -9.06
N THR A 8 1.48 -0.77 -8.41
CA THR A 8 1.56 0.50 -7.67
C THR A 8 2.64 1.43 -8.22
N THR A 9 3.03 1.24 -9.49
CA THR A 9 4.02 2.09 -10.18
C THR A 9 5.38 2.12 -9.47
N VAL A 10 6.01 0.95 -9.40
CA VAL A 10 7.41 0.74 -8.97
C VAL A 10 7.61 0.80 -7.45
N HIS A 11 7.30 1.91 -6.78
CA HIS A 11 7.57 2.09 -5.35
C HIS A 11 6.33 2.60 -4.60
N VAL A 12 6.17 2.12 -3.37
CA VAL A 12 5.05 2.42 -2.46
C VAL A 12 5.56 3.06 -1.19
N SER A 13 6.64 2.53 -0.65
CA SER A 13 7.20 2.97 0.62
C SER A 13 8.72 3.11 0.52
N HIS A 14 9.25 3.96 1.38
CA HIS A 14 10.67 4.20 1.47
C HIS A 14 11.14 4.35 2.92
N LEU A 15 12.39 3.97 3.13
CA LEU A 15 13.15 4.26 4.33
C LEU A 15 14.48 4.88 3.90
N ALA A 16 14.71 6.14 4.28
CA ALA A 16 16.02 6.74 4.14
C ALA A 16 17.01 5.98 5.04
N LEU A 17 18.14 5.55 4.48
CA LEU A 17 19.15 4.80 5.21
C LEU A 17 20.31 5.72 5.58
N ASP A 18 20.75 5.60 6.82
CA ASP A 18 22.02 6.14 7.30
C ASP A 18 22.81 5.05 8.05
N ARG A 19 24.01 5.41 8.52
CA ARG A 19 24.86 4.47 9.26
C ARG A 19 24.21 3.95 10.54
N ALA A 20 23.44 4.77 11.25
CA ALA A 20 22.80 4.37 12.50
C ALA A 20 21.64 3.38 12.25
N THR A 21 20.84 3.64 11.23
CA THR A 21 19.74 2.79 10.78
C THR A 21 20.28 1.45 10.29
N ALA A 22 21.38 1.46 9.52
CA ALA A 22 22.01 0.23 9.04
C ALA A 22 22.60 -0.61 10.18
N ALA A 23 23.18 0.03 11.21
CA ALA A 23 23.81 -0.67 12.32
C ALA A 23 22.80 -1.27 13.32
N SER A 24 21.60 -0.68 13.43
CA SER A 24 20.55 -1.13 14.38
C SER A 24 19.46 -1.99 13.75
N ALA A 25 19.48 -2.18 12.42
CA ALA A 25 18.47 -2.95 11.72
C ALA A 25 18.51 -4.45 12.08
N ILE A 26 17.41 -4.95 12.65
CA ILE A 26 17.19 -6.38 12.90
C ILE A 26 16.52 -7.10 11.72
N SER A 27 15.99 -6.34 10.76
CA SER A 27 15.36 -6.83 9.53
C SER A 27 15.33 -5.73 8.45
N SER A 28 14.98 -6.11 7.21
CA SER A 28 14.82 -5.16 6.11
C SER A 28 13.45 -4.50 6.16
N THR A 29 13.35 -3.36 6.86
CA THR A 29 12.11 -2.59 6.97
C THR A 29 11.82 -1.79 5.69
N ILE A 30 10.55 -1.71 5.31
CA ILE A 30 10.11 -1.06 4.07
C ILE A 30 9.74 0.42 4.25
N GLY A 31 9.73 0.91 5.49
CA GLY A 31 9.59 2.33 5.84
C GLY A 31 8.15 2.85 5.79
N VAL A 32 8.00 4.11 5.35
CA VAL A 32 6.73 4.85 5.31
C VAL A 32 6.27 5.06 3.87
N ASN A 33 4.98 5.33 3.67
CA ASN A 33 4.40 5.58 2.36
C ASN A 33 5.03 6.79 1.65
N ILE A 34 5.12 6.72 0.32
CA ILE A 34 5.38 7.89 -0.54
C ILE A 34 4.19 8.87 -0.42
N PRO A 35 4.39 10.21 -0.48
CA PRO A 35 3.36 11.18 -0.09
C PRO A 35 2.00 11.11 -0.81
N ASP A 36 1.96 10.69 -2.07
CA ASP A 36 0.75 10.55 -2.89
C ASP A 36 0.12 9.15 -2.84
N LEU A 37 0.73 8.25 -2.07
CA LEU A 37 0.25 6.90 -1.81
C LEU A 37 -0.18 6.76 -0.35
N ARG A 38 -1.09 5.83 -0.13
CA ARG A 38 -1.57 5.43 1.19
C ARG A 38 -1.35 3.94 1.35
N VAL A 39 -0.94 3.54 2.54
CA VAL A 39 -0.72 2.14 2.91
C VAL A 39 -1.60 1.82 4.11
N TYR A 40 -2.39 0.77 3.97
CA TYR A 40 -3.20 0.21 5.05
C TYR A 40 -2.71 -1.18 5.38
N VAL A 41 -2.80 -1.58 6.65
CA VAL A 41 -2.64 -2.97 7.08
C VAL A 41 -3.98 -3.39 7.66
N LEU A 42 -4.67 -4.29 6.96
CA LEU A 42 -6.08 -4.61 7.21
C LEU A 42 -6.27 -6.07 7.61
N ASP A 43 -7.33 -6.35 8.37
CA ASP A 43 -7.82 -7.70 8.60
C ASP A 43 -8.74 -8.20 7.47
N ASP A 44 -9.24 -9.44 7.59
CA ASP A 44 -10.15 -10.07 6.62
C ASP A 44 -11.52 -9.37 6.50
N ARG A 45 -11.82 -8.41 7.38
CA ARG A 45 -13.04 -7.59 7.40
C ARG A 45 -12.77 -6.16 6.94
N LEU A 46 -11.60 -5.91 6.33
CA LEU A 46 -11.12 -4.61 5.88
C LEU A 46 -11.06 -3.56 7.00
N GLN A 47 -10.80 -3.98 8.25
CA GLN A 47 -10.55 -3.08 9.37
C GLN A 47 -9.05 -2.90 9.59
N PRO A 48 -8.57 -1.67 9.89
CA PRO A 48 -7.17 -1.46 10.24
C PRO A 48 -6.78 -2.28 11.47
N VAL A 49 -5.68 -3.03 11.37
CA VAL A 49 -5.14 -3.77 12.51
C VAL A 49 -4.34 -2.84 13.43
N PRO A 50 -4.27 -3.11 14.74
CA PRO A 50 -3.42 -2.36 15.65
C PRO A 50 -1.92 -2.50 15.32
N PRO A 51 -1.07 -1.53 15.72
CA PRO A 51 0.37 -1.64 15.56
C PRO A 51 0.95 -2.94 16.14
N GLY A 52 1.79 -3.62 15.37
CA GLY A 52 2.41 -4.89 15.75
C GLY A 52 1.56 -6.14 15.48
N VAL A 53 0.31 -5.99 15.06
CA VAL A 53 -0.56 -7.09 14.64
C VAL A 53 -0.39 -7.34 13.14
N THR A 54 -0.26 -8.61 12.75
CA THR A 54 -0.19 -8.99 11.34
C THR A 54 -1.53 -8.75 10.64
N GLY A 55 -1.48 -8.11 9.48
CA GLY A 55 -2.60 -7.99 8.55
C GLY A 55 -2.08 -7.95 7.12
N GLU A 56 -3.00 -7.79 6.17
CA GLU A 56 -2.69 -7.69 4.76
C GLU A 56 -2.47 -6.23 4.35
N MET A 57 -1.44 -5.99 3.52
CA MET A 57 -1.11 -4.65 3.04
C MET A 57 -2.02 -4.28 1.86
N TYR A 58 -2.65 -3.11 1.93
CA TYR A 58 -3.39 -2.51 0.82
C TYR A 58 -2.78 -1.16 0.46
N VAL A 59 -2.79 -0.82 -0.83
CA VAL A 59 -2.19 0.43 -1.34
C VAL A 59 -3.21 1.23 -2.13
N ALA A 60 -3.41 2.50 -1.78
CA ALA A 60 -4.28 3.44 -2.48
C ALA A 60 -3.50 4.69 -2.93
N GLY A 61 -4.12 5.51 -3.77
CA GLY A 61 -3.54 6.78 -4.24
C GLY A 61 -3.16 6.77 -5.71
N GLU A 62 -2.42 7.79 -6.15
CA GLU A 62 -2.21 8.10 -7.57
C GLU A 62 -1.30 7.10 -8.29
N GLY A 63 -0.43 6.40 -7.57
CA GLY A 63 0.43 5.34 -8.14
C GLY A 63 -0.28 4.01 -8.41
N VAL A 64 -1.56 3.84 -8.03
CA VAL A 64 -2.32 2.60 -8.27
C VAL A 64 -2.70 2.49 -9.75
N ALA A 65 -2.31 1.38 -10.38
CA ALA A 65 -2.56 1.14 -11.79
C ALA A 65 -4.06 1.08 -12.15
N LEU A 66 -4.35 1.22 -13.43
CA LEU A 66 -5.72 1.09 -13.94
C LEU A 66 -6.27 -0.33 -13.80
N GLY A 67 -5.39 -1.34 -13.86
CA GLY A 67 -5.75 -2.75 -13.77
C GLY A 67 -4.85 -3.61 -14.66
N TYR A 68 -5.28 -4.85 -14.89
CA TYR A 68 -4.63 -5.78 -15.80
C TYR A 68 -5.30 -5.74 -17.17
N LEU A 69 -4.53 -5.47 -18.22
CA LEU A 69 -5.02 -5.35 -19.59
C LEU A 69 -5.74 -6.63 -20.04
N GLY A 70 -6.98 -6.49 -20.53
CA GLY A 70 -7.78 -7.62 -21.02
C GLY A 70 -8.26 -8.59 -19.92
N ARG A 71 -8.08 -8.25 -18.64
CA ARG A 71 -8.41 -9.11 -17.49
C ARG A 71 -9.28 -8.38 -16.47
N PRO A 72 -10.53 -8.03 -16.80
CA PRO A 72 -11.43 -7.30 -15.91
C PRO A 72 -11.81 -8.10 -14.66
N ASP A 73 -11.89 -9.42 -14.78
CA ASP A 73 -12.11 -10.38 -13.69
C ASP A 73 -11.01 -10.26 -12.61
N LEU A 74 -9.76 -10.35 -13.04
CA LEU A 74 -8.61 -10.27 -12.15
C LEU A 74 -8.43 -8.84 -11.60
N THR A 75 -8.70 -7.84 -12.44
CA THR A 75 -8.66 -6.43 -12.03
C THR A 75 -9.65 -6.17 -10.90
N ALA A 76 -10.91 -6.59 -11.04
CA ALA A 76 -11.92 -6.38 -10.00
C ALA A 76 -11.59 -7.13 -8.70
N GLY A 77 -10.89 -8.27 -8.78
CA GLY A 77 -10.46 -9.05 -7.62
C GLY A 77 -9.27 -8.47 -6.85
N ARG A 78 -8.48 -7.58 -7.46
CA ARG A 78 -7.25 -7.00 -6.86
C ARG A 78 -7.33 -5.49 -6.62
N PHE A 79 -8.00 -4.77 -7.51
CA PHE A 79 -8.21 -3.31 -7.44
C PHE A 79 -9.61 -3.03 -6.89
N VAL A 80 -9.76 -3.22 -5.58
CA VAL A 80 -11.05 -3.13 -4.87
C VAL A 80 -11.37 -1.69 -4.47
N ALA A 81 -12.60 -1.43 -4.06
CA ALA A 81 -12.99 -0.11 -3.55
C ALA A 81 -12.20 0.27 -2.28
N ASP A 82 -11.76 1.52 -2.19
CA ASP A 82 -11.12 2.09 -0.99
C ASP A 82 -12.21 2.63 -0.04
N PRO A 83 -12.51 1.94 1.09
CA PRO A 83 -13.53 2.40 2.03
C PRO A 83 -13.08 3.64 2.82
N PHE A 84 -11.80 4.00 2.80
CA PHE A 84 -11.21 5.10 3.55
C PHE A 84 -11.04 6.37 2.70
N ALA A 85 -11.29 6.32 1.39
CA ALA A 85 -11.12 7.44 0.47
C ALA A 85 -11.81 8.74 0.94
N HIS A 86 -12.98 8.61 1.57
CA HIS A 86 -13.75 9.73 2.11
C HIS A 86 -12.99 10.52 3.20
N LEU A 87 -12.09 9.89 3.94
CA LEU A 87 -11.23 10.56 4.94
C LEU A 87 -10.25 11.56 4.30
N PHE A 88 -10.04 11.45 2.98
CA PHE A 88 -9.15 12.29 2.19
C PHE A 88 -9.91 13.23 1.27
N GLY A 89 -11.24 13.36 1.43
CA GLY A 89 -12.08 14.19 0.57
C GLY A 89 -12.27 13.60 -0.84
N GLU A 90 -11.99 12.32 -1.02
CA GLU A 90 -12.10 11.63 -2.32
C GLU A 90 -13.32 10.72 -2.37
N GLY A 91 -13.93 10.57 -3.56
CA GLY A 91 -15.03 9.64 -3.80
C GLY A 91 -14.67 8.64 -4.90
N GLY A 92 -15.07 7.38 -4.73
CA GLY A 92 -14.94 6.36 -5.77
C GLY A 92 -13.50 5.92 -6.08
N ARG A 93 -12.56 6.06 -5.14
CA ARG A 93 -11.18 5.58 -5.30
C ARG A 93 -11.07 4.07 -5.06
N ARG A 94 -9.95 3.50 -5.51
CA ARG A 94 -9.62 2.07 -5.40
C ARG A 94 -8.34 1.89 -4.61
N MET A 95 -8.16 0.71 -4.04
CA MET A 95 -6.92 0.23 -3.46
C MET A 95 -6.55 -1.12 -4.07
N TYR A 96 -5.24 -1.38 -4.18
CA TYR A 96 -4.70 -2.67 -4.58
C TYR A 96 -4.45 -3.55 -3.34
N ARG A 97 -4.78 -4.84 -3.47
CA ARG A 97 -4.52 -5.93 -2.51
C ARG A 97 -3.34 -6.80 -2.93
#